data_AF-A0A6N7UY68-F1
#
_entry.id   AF-A0A6N7UY68-F1
#
_cell.length_a   1.000
_cell.length_b   1.000
_cell.length_c   1.000
_cell.angle_alpha   90.00
_cell.angle_beta   90.00
_cell.angle_gamma   90.00
#
_symmetry.space_group_name_H-M   'P 1'
#
loop_
_entity.id
_entity.type
_entity.pdbx_description
1 polymer ?
#
loop_
_entity_poly.entity_id
_entity_poly.type
_entity_poly.pdbx_seq_one_letter_code
_entity_poly.pdbx_strand_id
1 'polypeptide(L)'
;MNKQKTVDSKVLAILRECPETRYDDMQLILCYYNRYSYMRVGDLPLEDIVNNYKGYGLPCFETIRRARQRVQSLFPNCQGSVAVATAETSEL
;
A
#
# COMPACT_ATOMS: atom_id res chain seq x y z
N MET A 1 19.77 -0.56 15.78
CA MET A 1 18.94 0.39 15.00
C MET A 1 17.50 -0.10 15.07
N ASN A 2 16.69 0.48 15.96
CA ASN A 2 15.30 0.07 16.14
C ASN A 2 14.55 0.26 14.83
N LYS A 3 14.05 -0.84 14.24
CA LYS A 3 13.26 -0.85 13.01
C LYS A 3 11.92 -0.16 13.24
N GLN A 4 11.92 1.16 13.43
CA GLN A 4 10.76 1.98 13.07
C GLN A 4 10.57 1.73 11.57
N LYS A 5 9.72 0.76 11.24
CA LYS A 5 9.47 0.33 9.86
C LYS A 5 9.02 1.57 9.11
N THR A 6 9.88 2.05 8.21
CA THR A 6 9.62 3.24 7.38
C THR A 6 8.29 3.08 6.64
N VAL A 7 7.71 4.18 6.17
CA VAL A 7 6.49 4.12 5.33
C VAL A 7 6.66 3.09 4.21
N ASP A 8 7.82 3.04 3.58
CA ASP A 8 8.17 2.09 2.53
C ASP A 8 8.12 0.64 3.00
N SER A 9 8.68 0.34 4.17
CA SER A 9 8.67 -1.02 4.73
C SER A 9 7.24 -1.47 5.06
N LYS A 10 6.41 -0.55 5.57
CA LYS A 10 5.00 -0.78 5.86
C LYS A 10 4.17 -1.00 4.59
N VAL A 11 4.41 -0.18 3.57
CA VAL A 11 3.79 -0.32 2.25
C VAL A 11 4.19 -1.63 1.59
N LEU A 12 5.47 -1.99 1.61
CA LEU A 12 5.95 -3.26 1.06
C LEU A 12 5.25 -4.47 1.69
N ALA A 13 5.04 -4.47 3.02
CA ALA A 13 4.30 -5.53 3.69
C ALA A 13 2.86 -5.65 3.16
N ILE A 14 2.17 -4.52 3.00
CA ILE A 14 0.80 -4.50 2.46
C ILE A 14 0.79 -5.00 1.00
N LEU A 15 1.68 -4.51 0.12
CA LEU A 15 1.71 -4.93 -1.28
C LEU A 15 1.97 -6.43 -1.47
N ARG A 16 2.68 -7.06 -0.51
CA ARG A 16 2.95 -8.50 -0.51
C ARG A 16 1.75 -9.32 -0.05
N GLU A 17 1.06 -8.86 0.99
CA GLU A 17 -0.07 -9.58 1.61
C GLU A 17 -1.40 -9.33 0.87
N CYS A 18 -1.56 -8.16 0.27
CA CYS A 18 -2.79 -7.63 -0.32
C CYS A 18 -2.54 -7.21 -1.78
N PRO A 19 -2.55 -8.14 -2.76
CA PRO A 19 -2.21 -7.83 -4.16
C PRO A 19 -3.13 -6.80 -4.82
N GLU A 20 -4.39 -6.67 -4.38
CA GLU A 20 -5.35 -5.66 -4.83
C GLU A 20 -4.84 -4.22 -4.61
N THR A 21 -4.05 -4.00 -3.57
CA THR A 21 -3.48 -2.67 -3.23
C THR A 21 -2.35 -2.23 -4.17
N ARG A 22 -1.86 -3.11 -5.04
CA ARG A 22 -0.77 -2.80 -5.99
C ARG A 22 -1.17 -1.78 -7.05
N TYR A 23 -2.46 -1.67 -7.34
CA TYR A 23 -3.00 -0.77 -8.36
C TYR A 23 -3.91 0.31 -7.77
N ASP A 24 -4.57 0.02 -6.65
CA ASP A 24 -5.55 0.90 -6.05
C ASP A 24 -4.95 1.63 -4.82
N ASP A 25 -4.71 2.94 -4.98
CA ASP A 25 -4.18 3.77 -3.89
C ASP A 25 -5.17 3.88 -2.73
N MET A 26 -6.49 3.91 -3.00
CA MET A 26 -7.50 4.07 -1.96
C MET A 26 -7.55 2.84 -1.06
N GLN A 27 -7.47 1.64 -1.64
CA GLN A 27 -7.37 0.40 -0.88
C GLN A 27 -6.05 0.29 -0.11
N LEU A 28 -4.93 0.71 -0.72
CA LEU A 28 -3.64 0.75 -0.04
C LEU A 28 -3.67 1.66 1.18
N ILE A 29 -4.23 2.87 1.03
CA ILE A 29 -4.38 3.86 2.09
C ILE A 29 -5.25 3.30 3.22
N LEU A 30 -6.41 2.73 2.89
CA LEU A 30 -7.31 2.13 3.88
C LEU A 30 -6.62 1.01 4.66
N CYS A 31 -5.93 0.10 3.96
CA CYS A 31 -5.20 -1.01 4.58
C CYS A 31 -4.06 -0.49 5.47
N TYR A 32 -3.33 0.53 5.02
CA TYR A 32 -2.27 1.17 5.81
C TYR A 32 -2.82 1.78 7.09
N TYR A 33 -3.87 2.58 6.99
CA TYR A 33 -4.45 3.25 8.15
C TYR A 33 -5.03 2.25 9.14
N ASN A 34 -5.78 1.25 8.68
CA ASN A 34 -6.33 0.22 9.57
C ASN A 34 -5.26 -0.62 10.28
N ARG A 35 -4.11 -0.84 9.63
CA ARG A 35 -3.06 -1.70 10.17
C ARG A 35 -2.06 -0.98 11.07
N TYR A 36 -1.79 0.28 10.80
CA TYR A 36 -0.70 1.02 11.45
C TYR A 36 -1.13 2.25 12.23
N SER A 37 -2.42 2.59 12.21
CA SER A 37 -3.00 3.54 13.16
C SER A 37 -3.18 2.91 14.53
N TYR A 38 -3.29 3.75 15.57
CA TYR A 38 -3.66 3.31 16.92
C TYR A 38 -5.16 3.05 17.08
N MET A 39 -5.96 3.35 16.05
CA MET A 39 -7.42 3.19 16.01
C MET A 39 -7.86 2.62 14.67
N ARG A 40 -9.07 2.04 14.60
CA ARG A 40 -9.64 1.55 13.34
C ARG A 40 -10.17 2.71 12.52
N VAL A 41 -9.29 3.26 11.67
CA VAL A 41 -9.58 4.43 10.84
C VAL A 41 -10.72 4.16 9.85
N GLY A 42 -10.92 2.91 9.42
CA GLY A 42 -12.01 2.52 8.54
C GLY A 42 -13.42 2.70 9.13
N ASP A 43 -13.54 2.87 10.45
CA ASP A 43 -14.81 3.14 11.12
C ASP A 43 -15.12 4.65 11.22
N LEU A 44 -14.17 5.52 10.84
CA LEU A 44 -14.35 6.96 10.82
C LEU A 44 -14.96 7.45 9.50
N PRO A 45 -15.72 8.56 9.52
CA PRO A 45 -16.15 9.22 8.30
C PRO A 45 -14.95 9.75 7.51
N LEU A 46 -15.00 9.65 6.18
CA LEU A 46 -13.91 10.07 5.30
C LEU A 46 -13.47 11.51 5.53
N GLU A 47 -14.43 12.41 5.76
CA GLU A 47 -14.17 13.83 6.07
C GLU A 47 -13.25 14.00 7.29
N ASP A 48 -13.51 13.27 8.37
CA ASP A 48 -12.74 13.33 9.60
C ASP A 48 -11.31 12.84 9.36
N ILE A 49 -11.15 11.76 8.60
CA ILE A 49 -9.83 11.24 8.21
C ILE A 49 -9.06 12.30 7.40
N VAL A 50 -9.68 12.88 6.37
CA VAL A 50 -9.03 13.85 5.48
C VAL A 50 -8.62 15.12 6.22
N ASN A 51 -9.43 15.58 7.17
CA ASN A 51 -9.16 16.78 7.95
C ASN A 51 -8.16 16.53 9.10
N ASN A 52 -8.21 15.36 9.73
CA ASN A 52 -7.52 15.11 11.01
C ASN A 52 -6.39 14.07 10.94
N TYR A 53 -6.04 13.51 9.77
CA TYR A 53 -5.01 12.46 9.63
C TYR A 53 -3.68 12.78 10.34
N LYS A 54 -3.25 14.06 10.35
CA LYS A 54 -2.03 14.48 11.05
C LYS A 54 -2.14 14.29 12.57
N GLY A 55 -3.31 14.59 13.14
CA GLY A 55 -3.60 14.36 14.55
C GLY A 55 -3.57 12.88 14.91
N TYR A 56 -3.92 12.01 13.96
CA TYR A 56 -3.81 10.55 14.10
C TYR A 56 -2.40 10.01 13.88
N GLY A 57 -1.41 10.86 13.61
CA GLY A 57 -0.05 10.44 13.29
C GLY A 57 0.06 9.67 11.97
N LEU A 58 -0.92 9.83 11.09
CA LEU A 58 -0.96 9.16 9.79
C LEU A 58 -0.15 9.98 8.76
N PRO A 59 0.55 9.31 7.84
CA PRO A 59 1.17 9.99 6.71
C PRO A 59 0.09 10.47 5.72
N CYS A 60 0.36 11.55 4.99
CA CYS A 60 -0.53 12.00 3.91
C CYS A 60 -0.71 10.89 2.84
N PHE A 61 -1.83 10.93 2.13
CA PHE A 61 -2.09 10.03 1.00
C PHE A 61 -0.97 10.03 -0.04
N GLU A 62 -0.47 11.23 -0.38
CA GLU A 62 0.62 11.40 -1.35
C GLU A 62 1.93 10.73 -0.88
N THR A 63 2.19 10.69 0.42
CA THR A 63 3.36 10.02 1.00
C THR A 63 3.26 8.52 0.79
N ILE A 64 2.09 7.93 1.01
CA ILE A 64 1.83 6.49 0.77
C ILE A 64 1.95 6.18 -0.72
N ARG A 65 1.35 6.98 -1.60
CA ARG A 65 1.43 6.80 -3.06
C ARG A 65 2.86 6.81 -3.56
N ARG A 66 3.68 7.79 -3.12
CA ARG A 66 5.11 7.86 -3.47
C ARG A 66 5.90 6.69 -2.89
N ALA A 67 5.56 6.21 -1.69
CA ALA A 67 6.16 5.02 -1.12
C ALA A 67 5.82 3.78 -1.96
N ARG A 68 4.58 3.62 -2.43
CA ARG A 68 4.19 2.54 -3.36
C ARG A 68 5.05 2.56 -4.61
N GLN A 69 5.17 3.72 -5.27
CA GLN A 69 5.98 3.86 -6.48
C GLN A 69 7.44 3.46 -6.22
N ARG A 70 8.07 3.98 -5.16
CA ARG A 70 9.46 3.64 -4.81
C ARG A 70 9.63 2.16 -4.49
N VAL A 71 8.72 1.58 -3.71
CA VAL A 71 8.75 0.15 -3.35
C VAL A 71 8.60 -0.70 -4.61
N GLN A 72 7.68 -0.37 -5.50
CA GLN A 72 7.47 -1.08 -6.76
C GLN A 72 8.65 -0.95 -7.71
N SER A 73 9.35 0.18 -7.73
CA SER A 73 10.60 0.33 -8.49
C SER A 73 11.73 -0.57 -7.94
N LEU A 74 11.77 -0.79 -6.62
CA LEU A 74 12.78 -1.65 -5.97
C LEU A 74 12.40 -3.15 -6.00
N PHE A 75 11.10 -3.45 -6.03
CA PHE A 75 10.56 -4.80 -5.96
C PHE A 75 9.56 -5.03 -7.10
N PRO A 76 10.03 -5.48 -8.28
CA PRO A 76 9.18 -5.66 -9.47
C PRO A 76 8.05 -6.67 -9.24
N ASN A 77 8.23 -7.66 -8.37
CA ASN A 77 7.18 -8.62 -8.00
C ASN A 77 5.97 -8.01 -7.26
N CYS A 78 6.11 -6.78 -6.76
CA CYS A 78 5.05 -5.99 -6.12
C CYS A 78 4.44 -4.97 -7.09
N GLN A 79 5.03 -4.81 -8.28
CA GLN A 79 4.28 -4.29 -9.43
C GLN A 79 3.24 -5.37 -9.68
N GLY A 80 1.97 -5.00 -9.69
CA GLY A 80 0.96 -6.03 -9.86
C GLY A 80 1.25 -6.77 -11.16
N SER A 81 1.07 -8.09 -11.11
CA SER A 81 1.26 -8.91 -12.28
C SER A 81 0.25 -8.42 -13.32
N VAL A 82 0.71 -7.74 -14.37
CA VAL A 82 0.16 -8.11 -15.66
C VAL A 82 0.46 -9.60 -15.71
N ALA A 83 -0.57 -10.43 -15.57
CA ALA A 83 -0.42 -11.82 -15.92
C ALA A 83 0.02 -11.76 -17.38
N VAL A 84 1.32 -11.86 -17.62
CA VAL A 84 1.85 -12.15 -18.92
C VAL A 84 1.38 -13.58 -19.14
N ALA A 85 0.18 -13.69 -19.71
CA ALA A 85 -0.29 -14.89 -20.35
C ALA A 85 0.55 -15.07 -21.62
N THR A 86 1.86 -15.25 -21.46
CA THR A 86 2.65 -16.02 -22.43
C THR A 86 2.28 -17.46 -22.17
N ALA A 87 1.15 -17.87 -22.72
CA ALA A 87 0.93 -19.26 -23.07
C ALA A 87 1.88 -19.57 -24.23
N GLU A 88 3.16 -19.79 -23.90
CA GLU A 88 4.04 -20.62 -24.70
C GLU A 88 3.94 -22.04 -24.16
N THR A 89 3.09 -22.84 -24.81
CA THR A 89 3.13 -24.30 -24.94
C THR A 89 2.09 -24.62 -26.02
N SER A 90 2.33 -25.42 -27.05
CA SER A 90 3.47 -26.22 -27.46
C SER A 90 3.16 -26.64 -28.90
N GLU A 91 4.21 -26.81 -29.69
CA GLU A 91 4.22 -27.46 -30.99
C GLU A 91 3.45 -28.79 -30.99
N LEU A 92 2.54 -28.97 -31.97
CA LEU A 92 2.36 -30.14 -32.86
C LEU A 92 1.09 -29.97 -33.72
#